data_AF-A0A259GK94-F1
#
_entry.id   AF-A0A259GK94-F1
#
_cell.length_a   1.000
_cell.length_b   1.000
_cell.length_c   1.000
_cell.angle_alpha   90.00
_cell.angle_beta   90.00
_cell.angle_gamma   90.00
#
_symmetry.space_group_name_H-M   'P 1'
#
loop_
_entity.id
_entity.type
_entity.pdbx_description
1 polymer ?
#
loop_
_entity_poly.entity_id
_entity_poly.type
_entity_poly.pdbx_seq_one_letter_code
_entity_poly.pdbx_strand_id
1 'polypeptide(L)'
;MGGFAHLATLVKRMKASRPQALLLNGGDSWQGSATALWTAGQDMVEASLELGVDVMTGHWEFTHGAERVLQVVRNDFKDKLAFIAQNIVHEDSDAPVFDAYVMREQNGIPVAIIGQAFPCTPKANGAQFTPDWAVGIDEARLQAMVNAVRAKGAQVVVLLRYGYRPQTGGAHFQDRHDIGRTYPRRRAGAQRGQKPRRGNRRHQRRIPR
;
A
#
# COMPACT_ATOMS: atom_id res chain seq x y z
N MET A 1 27.17 0.49 -6.11
CA MET A 1 26.82 1.79 -6.76
C MET A 1 25.84 2.48 -5.85
N GLY A 2 26.19 3.63 -5.28
CA GLY A 2 25.33 4.35 -4.33
C GLY A 2 25.36 5.84 -4.60
N GLY A 3 24.56 6.61 -3.86
CA GLY A 3 24.46 8.06 -4.00
C GLY A 3 23.60 8.48 -5.20
N PHE A 4 22.62 9.35 -4.94
CA PHE A 4 21.71 9.86 -5.97
C PHE A 4 22.45 10.59 -7.11
N ALA A 5 23.60 11.21 -6.87
CA ALA A 5 24.41 11.85 -7.91
C ALA A 5 24.95 10.86 -8.96
N HIS A 6 25.42 9.68 -8.52
CA HIS A 6 25.88 8.64 -9.43
C HIS A 6 24.71 7.99 -10.17
N LEU A 7 23.59 7.74 -9.47
CA LEU A 7 22.36 7.26 -10.09
C LEU A 7 21.84 8.24 -11.15
N ALA A 8 21.82 9.54 -10.86
CA ALA A 8 21.40 10.58 -11.79
C ALA A 8 22.26 10.59 -13.05
N THR A 9 23.57 10.41 -12.92
CA THR A 9 24.48 10.31 -14.09
C THR A 9 24.13 9.11 -14.96
N LEU A 10 23.91 7.95 -14.34
CA LEU A 10 23.53 6.72 -15.06
C LEU A 10 22.15 6.85 -15.72
N VAL A 11 21.15 7.35 -14.98
CA VAL A 11 19.79 7.57 -15.49
C VAL A 11 19.81 8.54 -16.67
N LYS A 12 20.52 9.67 -16.56
CA LYS A 12 20.69 10.63 -17.67
C LYS A 12 21.31 9.97 -18.90
N ARG A 13 22.37 9.17 -18.72
CA ARG A 13 23.00 8.42 -19.83
C ARG A 13 22.03 7.43 -20.48
N MET A 14 21.26 6.70 -19.68
CA MET A 14 20.28 5.74 -20.18
C MET A 14 19.16 6.42 -20.96
N LYS A 15 18.55 7.48 -20.39
CA LYS A 15 17.48 8.26 -21.04
C LYS A 15 17.98 8.98 -22.30
N ALA A 16 19.23 9.43 -22.37
CA ALA A 16 19.79 10.02 -23.59
C ALA A 16 19.76 9.05 -24.79
N SER A 17 20.04 7.76 -24.54
CA SER A 17 19.93 6.71 -25.58
C SER A 17 18.52 6.16 -25.78
N ARG A 18 17.61 6.41 -24.83
CA ARG A 18 16.24 5.88 -24.79
C ARG A 18 15.28 6.94 -24.23
N PRO A 19 14.94 7.99 -25.00
CA PRO A 19 14.21 9.14 -24.47
C PRO A 19 12.84 8.81 -23.87
N GLN A 20 12.18 7.75 -24.36
CA GLN A 20 10.86 7.31 -23.87
C GLN A 20 10.92 6.35 -22.68
N ALA A 21 12.12 5.95 -22.23
CA ALA A 21 12.24 4.95 -21.17
C ALA A 21 11.70 5.46 -19.83
N LEU A 22 10.86 4.61 -19.21
CA LEU A 22 10.33 4.82 -17.87
C LEU A 22 11.36 4.40 -16.81
N LEU A 23 11.48 5.19 -15.76
CA LEU A 23 12.22 4.88 -14.54
C LEU A 23 11.21 4.45 -13.46
N LEU A 24 11.28 3.19 -13.06
CA LEU A 24 10.37 2.61 -12.07
C LEU A 24 11.11 2.39 -10.74
N ASN A 25 10.51 2.83 -9.63
CA ASN A 25 11.05 2.65 -8.29
C ASN A 25 10.24 1.59 -7.52
N GLY A 26 10.92 0.55 -7.03
CA GLY A 26 10.29 -0.56 -6.32
C GLY A 26 9.82 -0.25 -4.90
N GLY A 27 10.02 0.97 -4.39
CA GLY A 27 9.78 1.34 -2.98
C GLY A 27 11.07 1.33 -2.16
N ASP A 28 10.97 1.53 -0.85
CA ASP A 28 12.10 1.59 0.09
C ASP A 28 13.12 2.69 -0.23
N SER A 29 12.62 3.88 -0.49
CA SER A 29 13.45 5.04 -0.82
C SER A 29 13.40 6.13 0.23
N TRP A 30 12.35 6.23 1.06
CA TRP A 30 12.17 7.38 1.97
C TRP A 30 12.72 7.19 3.39
N GLN A 31 13.48 6.12 3.62
CA GLN A 31 14.02 5.78 4.94
C GLN A 31 15.48 5.31 4.80
N GLY A 32 16.22 5.33 5.91
CA GLY A 32 17.50 4.61 6.04
C GLY A 32 18.71 5.53 6.08
N SER A 33 18.49 6.84 5.96
CA SER A 33 19.52 7.88 6.09
C SER A 33 19.19 8.87 7.21
N ALA A 34 20.22 9.55 7.72
CA ALA A 34 20.05 10.61 8.70
C ALA A 34 19.22 11.79 8.15
N THR A 35 19.41 12.13 6.88
CA THR A 35 18.68 13.20 6.21
C THR A 35 17.19 12.85 6.04
N ALA A 36 16.86 11.59 5.72
CA ALA A 36 15.48 11.13 5.67
C ALA A 36 14.81 11.16 7.04
N LEU A 37 15.55 10.87 8.12
CA LEU A 37 15.04 11.02 9.48
C LEU A 37 14.73 12.49 9.81
N TRP A 38 15.67 13.40 9.55
CA TRP A 38 15.51 14.83 9.89
C TRP A 38 14.45 15.55 9.06
N THR A 39 14.17 15.06 7.85
CA THR A 39 13.24 15.70 6.90
C THR A 39 11.92 14.94 6.77
N ALA A 40 11.68 13.91 7.59
CA ALA A 40 10.53 13.01 7.44
C ALA A 40 10.37 12.51 5.99
N GLY A 41 11.49 12.06 5.41
CA GLY A 41 11.62 11.51 4.07
C GLY A 41 11.57 12.51 2.92
N GLN A 42 11.38 13.82 3.19
CA GLN A 42 11.21 14.83 2.13
C GLN A 42 12.42 14.92 1.20
N ASP A 43 13.64 14.77 1.73
CA ASP A 43 14.86 14.77 0.93
C ASP A 43 14.84 13.69 -0.18
N MET A 44 14.34 12.50 0.14
CA MET A 44 14.26 11.38 -0.79
C MET A 44 13.05 11.47 -1.73
N VAL A 45 11.97 12.13 -1.31
CA VAL A 45 10.85 12.51 -2.17
C VAL A 45 11.34 13.44 -3.28
N GLU A 46 12.04 14.50 -2.90
CA GLU A 46 12.61 15.47 -3.85
C GLU A 46 13.68 14.83 -4.74
N ALA A 47 14.54 14.00 -4.17
CA ALA A 47 15.56 13.29 -4.94
C ALA A 47 14.93 12.31 -5.96
N SER A 48 13.79 11.69 -5.65
CA SER A 48 13.06 10.81 -6.59
C SER A 48 12.45 11.60 -7.74
N LEU A 49 11.90 12.79 -7.46
CA LEU A 49 11.38 13.70 -8.48
C LEU A 49 12.50 14.21 -9.39
N GLU A 50 13.62 14.66 -8.82
CA GLU A 50 14.78 15.17 -9.57
C GLU A 50 15.45 14.06 -10.41
N LEU A 51 15.46 12.83 -9.91
CA LEU A 51 15.94 11.67 -10.67
C LEU A 51 15.02 11.35 -11.87
N GLY A 52 13.79 11.85 -11.88
CA GLY A 52 12.80 11.61 -12.92
C GLY A 52 12.18 10.22 -12.82
N VAL A 53 11.84 9.77 -11.61
CA VAL A 53 11.08 8.54 -11.39
C VAL A 53 9.65 8.73 -11.90
N ASP A 54 9.22 7.82 -12.77
CA ASP A 54 7.92 7.89 -13.43
C ASP A 54 6.81 7.19 -12.61
N VAL A 55 7.14 6.07 -11.97
CA VAL A 55 6.20 5.25 -11.20
C VAL A 55 6.89 4.62 -10.00
N MET A 56 6.22 4.56 -8.86
CA MET A 56 6.70 3.85 -7.68
C MET A 56 5.61 3.07 -6.93
N THR A 57 6.04 2.12 -6.11
CA THR A 57 5.22 1.47 -5.06
C THR A 57 5.86 1.76 -3.69
N GLY A 58 5.41 1.12 -2.61
CA GLY A 58 5.93 1.40 -1.27
C GLY A 58 6.03 0.22 -0.31
N HIS A 59 6.82 0.45 0.74
CA HIS A 59 6.96 -0.42 1.90
C HIS A 59 7.44 0.37 3.12
N TRP A 60 8.73 0.73 3.23
CA TRP A 60 9.22 1.52 4.37
C TRP A 60 8.73 2.97 4.36
N GLU A 61 8.24 3.48 3.22
CA GLU A 61 7.55 4.77 3.13
C GLU A 61 6.46 4.92 4.20
N PHE A 62 5.75 3.83 4.48
CA PHE A 62 4.62 3.81 5.41
C PHE A 62 5.02 4.05 6.87
N THR A 63 6.30 3.93 7.24
CA THR A 63 6.78 4.26 8.61
C THR A 63 6.72 5.74 8.95
N HIS A 64 6.59 6.61 7.96
CA HIS A 64 6.31 8.03 8.20
C HIS A 64 4.84 8.31 8.57
N GLY A 65 3.97 7.29 8.51
CA GLY A 65 2.56 7.38 8.80
C GLY A 65 1.69 7.64 7.57
N ALA A 66 0.46 7.10 7.59
CA ALA A 66 -0.52 7.20 6.51
C ALA A 66 -0.77 8.65 6.04
N GLU A 67 -0.89 9.58 6.99
CA GLU A 67 -1.11 11.00 6.68
C GLU A 67 0.05 11.59 5.86
N ARG A 68 1.30 11.36 6.31
CA ARG A 68 2.49 11.86 5.63
C ARG A 68 2.63 11.25 4.23
N VAL A 69 2.37 9.95 4.08
CA VAL A 69 2.42 9.30 2.76
C VAL A 69 1.35 9.87 1.83
N LEU A 70 0.12 10.04 2.31
CA LEU A 70 -0.96 10.63 1.51
C LEU A 70 -0.68 12.08 1.15
N GLN A 71 -0.05 12.86 2.04
CA GLN A 71 0.39 14.23 1.74
C GLN A 71 1.35 14.23 0.55
N VAL A 72 2.40 13.40 0.57
CA VAL A 72 3.39 13.32 -0.51
C VAL A 72 2.74 12.88 -1.81
N VAL A 73 1.93 11.81 -1.78
CA VAL A 73 1.28 11.26 -2.97
C VAL A 73 0.30 12.25 -3.60
N ARG A 74 -0.49 12.97 -2.78
CA ARG A 74 -1.52 13.90 -3.26
C ARG A 74 -0.98 15.27 -3.66
N ASN A 75 0.19 15.66 -3.16
CA ASN A 75 0.75 16.99 -3.36
C ASN A 75 2.06 16.93 -4.16
N ASP A 76 3.15 16.45 -3.56
CA ASP A 76 4.49 16.48 -4.15
C ASP A 76 4.55 15.69 -5.47
N PHE A 77 3.92 14.53 -5.51
CA PHE A 77 3.92 13.61 -6.66
C PHE A 77 2.84 13.90 -7.70
N LYS A 78 1.86 14.72 -7.36
CA LYS A 78 0.72 15.01 -8.21
C LYS A 78 1.19 15.42 -9.61
N ASP A 79 0.68 14.70 -10.61
CA ASP A 79 0.98 14.90 -12.04
C ASP A 79 2.46 14.73 -12.46
N LYS A 80 3.33 14.28 -11.55
CA LYS A 80 4.79 14.12 -11.78
C LYS A 80 5.26 12.68 -11.66
N LEU A 81 4.75 11.94 -10.69
CA LEU A 81 5.15 10.58 -10.35
C LEU A 81 3.92 9.79 -9.92
N ALA A 82 3.73 8.59 -10.46
CA ALA A 82 2.60 7.74 -10.07
C ALA A 82 2.97 6.82 -8.89
N PHE A 83 2.38 7.03 -7.71
CA PHE A 83 2.45 6.07 -6.62
C PHE A 83 1.30 5.07 -6.74
N ILE A 84 1.61 3.80 -6.97
CA ILE A 84 0.61 2.75 -7.24
C ILE A 84 0.72 1.57 -6.27
N ALA A 85 -0.43 1.09 -5.80
CA ALA A 85 -0.54 -0.10 -4.97
C ALA A 85 -1.95 -0.70 -5.03
N GLN A 86 -2.10 -1.85 -5.70
CA GLN A 86 -3.38 -2.57 -5.79
C GLN A 86 -3.81 -3.21 -4.47
N ASN A 87 -2.86 -3.40 -3.55
CA ASN A 87 -3.01 -4.25 -2.38
C ASN A 87 -3.21 -3.51 -1.06
N ILE A 88 -3.53 -2.21 -1.12
CA ILE A 88 -3.81 -1.39 0.04
C ILE A 88 -5.23 -0.84 -0.09
N VAL A 89 -6.09 -1.22 0.84
CA VAL A 89 -7.48 -0.79 0.91
C VAL A 89 -7.81 -0.26 2.29
N HIS A 90 -8.86 0.55 2.40
CA HIS A 90 -9.41 0.96 3.69
C HIS A 90 -10.08 -0.22 4.40
N GLU A 91 -9.77 -0.44 5.69
CA GLU A 91 -10.28 -1.58 6.47
C GLU A 91 -11.80 -1.62 6.59
N ASP A 92 -12.47 -0.47 6.52
CA ASP A 92 -13.91 -0.32 6.75
C ASP A 92 -14.78 -0.55 5.50
N SER A 93 -14.20 -0.38 4.33
CA SER A 93 -14.93 -0.22 3.07
C SER A 93 -14.36 -1.05 1.92
N ASP A 94 -13.18 -1.64 2.08
CA ASP A 94 -12.39 -2.27 1.01
C ASP A 94 -12.10 -1.32 -0.17
N ALA A 95 -12.26 -0.01 0.01
CA ALA A 95 -11.99 0.99 -1.00
C ALA A 95 -10.47 1.13 -1.23
N PRO A 96 -9.99 1.22 -2.49
CA PRO A 96 -8.57 1.43 -2.77
C PRO A 96 -8.04 2.72 -2.12
N VAL A 97 -6.88 2.63 -1.46
CA VAL A 97 -6.19 3.81 -0.91
C VAL A 97 -5.39 4.54 -1.99
N PHE A 98 -4.79 3.78 -2.90
CA PHE A 98 -3.97 4.27 -4.00
C PHE A 98 -4.52 3.76 -5.33
N ASP A 99 -4.10 4.40 -6.43
CA ASP A 99 -4.32 3.85 -7.76
C ASP A 99 -3.64 2.48 -7.86
N ALA A 100 -4.34 1.51 -8.44
CA ALA A 100 -3.83 0.15 -8.51
C ALA A 100 -2.78 -0.03 -9.62
N TYR A 101 -2.90 0.75 -10.69
CA TYR A 101 -2.04 0.65 -11.87
C TYR A 101 -2.06 1.95 -12.67
N VAL A 102 -1.10 2.09 -13.59
CA VAL A 102 -1.12 3.13 -14.63
C VAL A 102 -0.99 2.52 -16.02
N MET A 103 -1.59 3.17 -17.01
CA MET A 103 -1.36 2.91 -18.44
C MET A 103 -0.30 3.90 -18.95
N ARG A 104 0.66 3.40 -19.72
CA ARG A 104 1.69 4.18 -20.41
C ARG A 104 1.86 3.66 -21.83
N GLU A 105 2.23 4.53 -22.76
CA GLU A 105 2.67 4.11 -24.08
C GLU A 105 4.19 4.07 -24.13
N GLN A 106 4.76 3.01 -24.69
CA GLN A 106 6.19 2.86 -24.89
C GLN A 106 6.45 2.45 -26.34
N ASN A 107 7.02 3.34 -27.14
CA ASN A 107 7.25 3.12 -28.59
C ASN A 107 5.98 2.65 -29.33
N GLY A 108 4.83 3.27 -29.08
CA GLY A 108 3.54 2.88 -29.69
C GLY A 108 2.87 1.64 -29.05
N ILE A 109 3.48 1.04 -28.02
CA ILE A 109 2.95 -0.15 -27.34
C ILE A 109 2.28 0.28 -26.03
N PRO A 110 0.97 0.02 -25.85
CA PRO A 110 0.30 0.23 -24.57
C PRO A 110 0.80 -0.76 -23.51
N VAL A 111 1.34 -0.22 -22.41
CA VAL A 111 1.89 -0.94 -21.27
C VAL A 111 1.08 -0.61 -20.02
N ALA A 112 0.56 -1.62 -19.33
CA ALA A 112 0.01 -1.47 -17.99
C ALA A 112 1.09 -1.75 -16.95
N ILE A 113 1.21 -0.90 -15.93
CA ILE A 113 2.11 -1.09 -14.79
C ILE A 113 1.24 -1.20 -13.55
N ILE A 114 1.14 -2.40 -12.97
CA ILE A 114 0.39 -2.70 -11.75
C ILE A 114 1.32 -2.59 -10.55
N GLY A 115 0.91 -1.88 -9.51
CA GLY A 115 1.68 -1.69 -8.30
C GLY A 115 1.32 -2.72 -7.24
N GLN A 116 2.31 -3.26 -6.55
CA GLN A 116 2.10 -4.05 -5.34
C GLN A 116 3.09 -3.63 -4.25
N ALA A 117 2.56 -2.98 -3.22
CA ALA A 117 3.28 -2.62 -2.01
C ALA A 117 3.62 -3.87 -1.20
N PHE A 118 4.54 -3.75 -0.22
CA PHE A 118 4.88 -4.89 0.62
C PHE A 118 3.65 -5.44 1.36
N PRO A 119 3.29 -6.73 1.18
CA PRO A 119 1.99 -7.23 1.65
C PRO A 119 1.84 -7.33 3.17
N CYS A 120 2.92 -7.25 3.93
CA CYS A 120 2.92 -7.46 5.37
C CYS A 120 3.32 -6.19 6.16
N THR A 121 3.09 -5.00 5.59
CA THR A 121 3.48 -3.71 6.21
C THR A 121 3.01 -3.56 7.66
N PRO A 122 1.71 -3.77 8.02
CA PRO A 122 1.29 -3.61 9.42
C PRO A 122 2.02 -4.54 10.39
N LYS A 123 2.41 -5.75 9.93
CA LYS A 123 3.15 -6.73 10.74
C LYS A 123 4.64 -6.40 10.84
N ALA A 124 5.24 -5.89 9.77
CA ALA A 124 6.68 -5.60 9.71
C ALA A 124 7.04 -4.25 10.34
N ASN A 125 6.21 -3.22 10.13
CA ASN A 125 6.49 -1.85 10.52
C ASN A 125 5.67 -1.40 11.74
N GLY A 126 4.58 -2.10 12.07
CA GLY A 126 3.65 -1.75 13.14
C GLY A 126 2.38 -1.09 12.60
N ALA A 127 1.23 -1.61 13.02
CA ALA A 127 -0.09 -1.17 12.54
C ALA A 127 -0.41 0.29 12.87
N GLN A 128 0.24 0.88 13.88
CA GLN A 128 0.00 2.27 14.29
C GLN A 128 0.33 3.30 13.20
N PHE A 129 1.19 2.94 12.24
CA PHE A 129 1.54 3.85 11.14
C PHE A 129 0.46 3.89 10.05
N THR A 130 -0.33 2.82 9.92
CA THR A 130 -1.36 2.67 8.88
C THR A 130 -2.63 2.07 9.51
N PRO A 131 -3.22 2.73 10.51
CA PRO A 131 -4.23 2.11 11.38
C PRO A 131 -5.54 1.79 10.66
N ASP A 132 -5.83 2.46 9.54
CA ASP A 132 -7.07 2.29 8.77
C ASP A 132 -6.85 1.50 7.46
N TRP A 133 -5.66 0.93 7.25
CA TRP A 133 -5.31 0.26 6.00
C TRP A 133 -5.17 -1.25 6.17
N ALA A 134 -5.95 -1.99 5.39
CA ALA A 134 -5.71 -3.40 5.16
C ALA A 134 -4.71 -3.57 4.02
N VAL A 135 -3.63 -4.32 4.28
CA VAL A 135 -2.60 -4.65 3.31
C VAL A 135 -2.49 -6.17 3.19
N GLY A 136 -2.48 -6.70 1.96
CA GLY A 136 -2.38 -8.15 1.79
C GLY A 136 -2.32 -8.65 0.34
N ILE A 137 -1.91 -9.90 0.15
CA ILE A 137 -1.88 -10.53 -1.18
C ILE A 137 -3.26 -11.11 -1.49
N ASP A 138 -3.78 -10.76 -2.67
CA ASP A 138 -4.92 -11.43 -3.28
C ASP A 138 -4.57 -11.74 -4.75
N GLU A 139 -4.20 -12.99 -5.00
CA GLU A 139 -3.79 -13.45 -6.33
C GLU A 139 -4.96 -13.45 -7.32
N ALA A 140 -6.18 -13.74 -6.86
CA ALA A 140 -7.36 -13.75 -7.70
C ALA A 140 -7.72 -12.32 -8.14
N ARG A 141 -7.69 -11.35 -7.22
CA ARG A 141 -7.87 -9.93 -7.54
C ARG A 141 -6.78 -9.43 -8.49
N LEU A 142 -5.52 -9.79 -8.25
CA LEU A 142 -4.41 -9.43 -9.14
C LEU A 142 -4.63 -10.00 -10.55
N GLN A 143 -4.98 -11.28 -10.66
CA GLN A 143 -5.26 -11.90 -11.96
C GLN A 143 -6.45 -11.26 -12.68
N ALA A 144 -7.53 -10.94 -11.94
CA ALA A 144 -8.67 -10.21 -12.50
C ALA A 144 -8.25 -8.83 -13.02
N MET A 145 -7.36 -8.13 -12.31
CA MET A 145 -6.81 -6.84 -12.73
C MET A 145 -5.94 -6.97 -13.98
N VAL A 146 -5.08 -7.99 -14.06
CA VAL A 146 -4.30 -8.31 -15.27
C VAL A 146 -5.23 -8.51 -16.47
N ASN A 147 -6.31 -9.27 -16.30
CA ASN A 147 -7.29 -9.48 -17.37
C ASN A 147 -7.99 -8.16 -17.75
N ALA A 148 -8.36 -7.34 -16.77
CA ALA A 148 -9.02 -6.06 -17.00
C ALA A 148 -8.12 -5.06 -17.76
N VAL A 149 -6.83 -4.94 -17.41
CA VAL A 149 -5.92 -4.03 -18.14
C VAL A 149 -5.62 -4.52 -19.56
N ARG A 150 -5.57 -5.84 -19.77
CA ARG A 150 -5.46 -6.42 -21.13
C ARG A 150 -6.70 -6.13 -21.96
N ALA A 151 -7.90 -6.27 -21.39
CA ALA A 151 -9.14 -5.91 -22.06
C ALA A 151 -9.20 -4.41 -22.41
N LYS A 152 -8.52 -3.54 -21.64
CA LYS A 152 -8.35 -2.11 -21.94
C LYS A 152 -7.27 -1.82 -23.00
N GLY A 153 -6.67 -2.84 -23.61
CA GLY A 153 -5.71 -2.70 -24.70
C GLY A 153 -4.24 -2.79 -24.29
N ALA A 154 -3.92 -3.10 -23.02
CA ALA A 154 -2.54 -3.35 -22.61
C ALA A 154 -1.97 -4.57 -23.35
N GLN A 155 -0.93 -4.35 -24.16
CA GLN A 155 -0.20 -5.44 -24.81
C GLN A 155 0.82 -6.06 -23.84
N VAL A 156 1.48 -5.21 -23.05
CA VAL A 156 2.41 -5.60 -22.00
C VAL A 156 1.82 -5.25 -20.63
N VAL A 157 1.99 -6.16 -19.67
CA VAL A 157 1.61 -5.94 -18.27
C VAL A 157 2.86 -6.16 -17.41
N VAL A 158 3.26 -5.13 -16.67
CA VAL A 158 4.38 -5.13 -15.74
C VAL A 158 3.82 -5.11 -14.32
N LEU A 159 4.31 -6.01 -13.46
CA LEU A 159 4.04 -5.96 -12.02
C LEU A 159 5.25 -5.30 -11.33
N LEU A 160 5.09 -4.05 -10.89
CA LEU A 160 6.06 -3.34 -10.07
C LEU A 160 5.77 -3.66 -8.60
N ARG A 161 6.61 -4.50 -7.99
CA ARG A 161 6.41 -4.95 -6.61
C ARG A 161 7.63 -4.75 -5.73
N TYR A 162 7.37 -4.54 -4.45
CA TYR A 162 8.39 -4.66 -3.42
C TYR A 162 8.52 -6.11 -2.93
N GLY A 163 9.75 -6.63 -2.88
CA GLY A 163 10.10 -7.94 -2.32
C GLY A 163 10.05 -9.13 -3.29
N TYR A 164 10.83 -10.18 -2.97
CA TYR A 164 10.90 -11.43 -3.73
C TYR A 164 10.33 -12.60 -2.91
N ARG A 165 9.24 -13.20 -3.40
CA ARG A 165 8.98 -14.63 -3.18
C ARG A 165 9.02 -15.34 -4.54
N PRO A 166 9.83 -16.39 -4.73
CA PRO A 166 9.74 -17.21 -5.92
C PRO A 166 8.41 -17.95 -5.92
N GLN A 167 7.77 -18.04 -7.08
CA GLN A 167 6.68 -18.99 -7.29
C GLN A 167 7.29 -20.39 -7.44
N THR A 168 7.83 -20.97 -6.37
CA THR A 168 8.10 -22.41 -6.36
C THR A 168 6.80 -23.09 -5.99
N GLY A 169 6.21 -23.78 -6.96
CA GLY A 169 5.17 -24.75 -6.70
C GLY A 169 5.66 -25.78 -5.67
N GLY A 170 4.77 -26.13 -4.74
CA GLY A 170 4.96 -27.25 -3.81
C GLY A 170 5.67 -26.93 -2.50
N ALA A 171 4.96 -27.28 -1.42
CA ALA A 171 5.45 -27.61 -0.07
C ALA A 171 5.97 -26.49 0.86
N HIS A 172 5.07 -26.15 1.81
CA HIS A 172 5.29 -26.03 3.26
C HIS A 172 6.21 -24.92 3.79
N PHE A 173 5.57 -23.78 4.12
CA PHE A 173 5.70 -23.23 5.46
C PHE A 173 4.36 -23.45 6.18
N GLN A 174 4.39 -24.24 7.26
CA GLN A 174 3.31 -24.35 8.23
C GLN A 174 3.15 -22.99 8.91
N ASP A 175 2.21 -22.19 8.41
CA ASP A 175 1.29 -21.41 9.23
C ASP A 175 0.09 -21.04 8.38
N ARG A 176 -0.74 -22.05 8.10
CA ARG A 176 -2.08 -21.91 7.51
C ARG A 176 -3.10 -21.34 8.51
N HIS A 177 -2.67 -20.48 9.44
CA HIS A 177 -3.56 -19.86 10.41
C HIS A 177 -3.48 -18.35 10.55
N ASP A 178 -2.54 -17.64 9.90
CA ASP A 178 -2.38 -16.20 10.18
C ASP A 178 -2.14 -15.28 8.98
N ILE A 179 -2.42 -15.77 7.76
CA ILE A 179 -2.44 -14.94 6.54
C ILE A 179 -3.85 -14.91 5.90
N GLY A 180 -4.84 -15.45 6.62
CA GLY A 180 -6.23 -15.59 6.17
C GLY A 180 -7.28 -15.22 7.23
N ARG A 181 -6.89 -14.54 8.32
CA ARG A 181 -7.87 -13.84 9.16
C ARG A 181 -8.02 -12.42 8.64
N THR A 182 -8.97 -12.31 7.71
CA THR A 182 -9.94 -11.21 7.72
C THR A 182 -10.04 -10.57 9.10
N TYR A 183 -9.79 -9.28 9.20
CA TYR A 183 -10.32 -8.52 10.32
C TYR A 183 -11.79 -8.94 10.53
N PRO A 184 -12.21 -9.27 11.77
CA PRO A 184 -13.58 -9.67 12.00
C PRO A 184 -14.49 -8.52 11.56
N ARG A 185 -15.29 -8.76 10.51
CA ARG A 185 -16.37 -7.87 10.09
C ARG A 185 -17.17 -7.47 11.33
N ARG A 186 -16.99 -6.24 11.82
CA ARG A 186 -17.97 -5.67 12.74
C ARG A 186 -19.24 -5.47 11.92
N ARG A 187 -20.15 -6.45 11.99
CA ARG A 187 -21.53 -6.26 11.52
C ARG A 187 -22.10 -5.05 12.26
N ALA A 188 -22.22 -3.93 11.56
CA ALA A 188 -23.19 -2.92 11.91
C ALA A 188 -24.58 -3.58 11.80
N GLY A 189 -25.27 -3.71 12.92
CA GLY A 189 -26.63 -4.27 12.97
C GLY A 189 -26.82 -5.36 14.01
N ALA A 190 -26.91 -4.97 15.28
CA ALA A 190 -27.68 -5.71 16.27
C ALA A 190 -28.47 -4.69 17.10
N GLN A 191 -29.79 -4.71 16.88
CA GLN A 191 -30.78 -3.97 17.65
C GLN A 191 -30.52 -4.15 19.15
N ARG A 192 -30.51 -3.05 19.90
CA ARG A 192 -30.50 -3.06 21.36
C ARG A 192 -31.79 -3.74 21.86
N GLY A 193 -31.68 -5.02 22.18
CA GLY A 193 -32.69 -5.73 22.96
C GLY A 193 -32.83 -5.09 24.34
N GLN A 194 -34.04 -4.62 24.64
CA GLN A 194 -34.43 -4.10 25.95
C GLN A 194 -34.17 -5.14 27.04
N LYS A 195 -33.38 -4.78 28.06
CA LYS A 195 -33.31 -5.55 29.31
C LYS A 195 -34.52 -5.20 30.19
N PRO A 196 -35.23 -6.17 30.78
CA PRO A 196 -36.33 -5.88 31.70
C PRO A 196 -35.81 -5.33 33.03
N ARG A 197 -36.46 -4.26 33.51
CA ARG A 197 -36.22 -3.64 34.83
C ARG A 197 -36.52 -4.65 35.94
N ARG A 198 -35.52 -5.02 36.74
CA ARG A 198 -35.72 -5.71 38.01
C ARG A 198 -36.25 -4.70 39.05
N GLY A 199 -37.48 -4.93 39.50
CA GLY A 199 -38.15 -4.16 40.55
C GLY A 199 -37.49 -4.35 41.91
N ASN A 200 -37.31 -3.23 42.60
CA ASN A 200 -36.71 -3.12 43.92
C ASN A 200 -37.79 -3.36 44.99
N ARG A 201 -37.87 -4.56 45.58
CA ARG A 201 -38.73 -4.80 46.76
C ARG A 201 -37.92 -4.59 48.04
N ARG A 202 -38.15 -3.44 48.67
CA ARG A 202 -37.69 -3.14 50.03
C ARG A 202 -38.42 -4.04 51.03
N HIS A 203 -37.67 -4.74 51.86
CA HIS A 203 -38.16 -5.37 53.09
C HIS A 203 -38.52 -4.29 54.11
N GLN A 204 -39.81 -4.18 54.46
CA GLN A 204 -40.24 -3.54 55.70
C GLN A 204 -40.19 -4.58 56.83
N ARG A 205 -39.33 -4.35 57.82
CA ARG A 205 -39.38 -5.05 59.11
C ARG A 205 -40.37 -4.31 60.02
N ARG A 206 -41.34 -5.07 60.55
CA ARG A 206 -42.25 -4.65 61.63
C ARG A 206 -41.51 -4.70 62.97
N ILE A 207 -41.79 -3.75 63.85
CA ILE A 207 -41.53 -3.84 65.30
C ILE A 207 -42.89 -3.69 66.01
N PRO A 208 -43.24 -4.56 66.98
CA PRO A 208 -44.57 -4.61 67.61
C PRO A 208 -44.67 -3.70 68.86
N ARG A 209 -45.92 -3.44 69.27
CA ARG A 209 -46.30 -3.08 70.65
C ARG A 209 -46.60 -4.36 71.43
#